data_AF-A0A2L0CG06-F1
#
_entry.id   AF-A0A2L0CG06-F1
#
_cell.length_a   1.000
_cell.length_b   1.000
_cell.length_c   1.000
_cell.angle_alpha   90.00
_cell.angle_beta   90.00
_cell.angle_gamma   90.00
#
_symmetry.space_group_name_H-M   'P 1'
#
loop_
_entity.id
_entity.type
_entity.pdbx_description
1 polymer ?
#
loop_
_entity_poly.entity_id
_entity_poly.type
_entity_poly.pdbx_seq_one_letter_code
_entity_poly.pdbx_strand_id
1 'polypeptide(L)'
;RVLKISNDPSPGYNIEQLAKKGRNFVTLPYCVKGMDVSFSGILSYLEENSAKLLKEGLTPEDLCFSLQETVFAMLIETTERALAHCNSQEVLIVGGVGCNERLQEMMGIMCNERGAKLF
;
A
#
# COMPACT_ATOMS: atom_id res chain seq x y z
N ARG A 1 -0.82 -2.82 14.99
CA ARG A 1 -1.76 -2.86 16.14
C ARG A 1 -2.71 -4.06 16.08
N VAL A 2 -3.53 -4.19 15.04
CA VAL A 2 -4.50 -5.31 14.87
C VAL A 2 -3.82 -6.68 14.97
N LEU A 3 -2.73 -6.86 14.22
CA LEU A 3 -1.96 -8.12 14.18
C LEU A 3 -0.88 -8.23 15.27
N LYS A 4 -0.83 -7.28 16.22
CA LYS A 4 0.19 -7.22 17.30
C LYS A 4 1.65 -7.35 16.82
N ILE A 5 1.93 -6.89 15.60
CA ILE A 5 3.30 -6.83 15.03
C ILE A 5 4.15 -5.84 15.85
N SER A 6 5.43 -6.17 16.02
CA SER A 6 6.41 -5.30 16.70
C SER A 6 6.53 -3.96 15.98
N ASN A 7 6.71 -2.89 16.76
CA ASN A 7 7.00 -1.55 16.21
C ASN A 7 8.50 -1.31 16.02
N ASP A 8 9.37 -2.17 16.56
CA ASP A 8 10.83 -2.05 16.45
C ASP A 8 11.36 -2.89 15.26
N PRO A 9 12.26 -2.39 14.40
CA PRO A 9 12.85 -1.04 14.40
C PRO A 9 11.91 0.04 13.82
N SER A 10 10.96 -0.34 12.96
CA SER A 10 9.84 0.51 12.57
C SER A 10 8.62 -0.35 12.19
N PRO A 11 7.38 0.13 12.41
CA PRO A 11 6.19 -0.64 12.09
C PRO A 11 6.03 -0.87 10.58
N GLY A 12 6.39 0.12 9.75
CA GLY A 12 6.32 0.01 8.29
C GLY A 12 7.27 -1.07 7.75
N TYR A 13 8.49 -1.12 8.28
CA TYR A 13 9.47 -2.14 7.92
C TYR A 13 8.98 -3.56 8.23
N ASN A 14 8.43 -3.78 9.43
CA ASN A 14 7.95 -5.11 9.80
C ASN A 14 6.73 -5.55 8.97
N ILE A 15 5.84 -4.62 8.61
CA ILE A 15 4.73 -4.90 7.69
C ILE A 15 5.26 -5.34 6.33
N GLU A 16 6.29 -4.67 5.82
CA GLU A 16 6.93 -5.03 4.55
C GLU A 16 7.60 -6.41 4.58
N GLN A 17 8.33 -6.73 5.65
CA GLN A 17 8.96 -8.04 5.78
C GLN A 17 7.93 -9.19 5.85
N LEU A 18 6.76 -8.94 6.45
CA LEU A 18 5.66 -9.90 6.48
C LEU A 18 4.95 -9.97 5.12
N ALA A 19 4.70 -8.83 4.48
CA ALA A 19 4.08 -8.76 3.16
C ALA A 19 4.86 -9.56 2.10
N LYS A 20 6.20 -9.53 2.15
CA LYS A 20 7.08 -10.33 1.26
C LYS A 20 6.85 -11.85 1.37
N LYS A 21 6.25 -12.33 2.46
CA LYS A 21 5.96 -13.75 2.69
C LYS A 21 4.51 -14.12 2.36
N GLY A 22 3.63 -13.13 2.18
CA GLY A 22 2.24 -13.33 1.80
C GLY A 22 2.13 -13.96 0.42
N ARG A 23 1.11 -14.81 0.24
CA ARG A 23 0.85 -15.52 -1.02
C ARG A 23 -0.58 -15.32 -1.52
N ASN A 24 -1.50 -15.08 -0.60
CA ASN A 24 -2.91 -14.93 -0.90
C ASN A 24 -3.30 -13.46 -0.83
N PHE A 25 -3.97 -12.99 -1.88
CA PHE A 25 -4.53 -11.65 -1.91
C PHE A 25 -5.98 -11.65 -1.38
N VAL A 26 -6.28 -10.69 -0.51
CA VAL A 26 -7.63 -10.38 -0.02
C VAL A 26 -8.05 -9.03 -0.55
N THR A 27 -9.26 -8.99 -1.10
CA THR A 27 -9.86 -7.72 -1.49
C THR A 27 -10.16 -6.88 -0.25
N LEU A 28 -9.49 -5.74 -0.14
CA LEU A 28 -9.76 -4.71 0.86
C LEU A 28 -10.55 -3.56 0.23
N PRO A 29 -11.26 -2.75 1.04
CA PRO A 29 -11.97 -1.58 0.52
C PRO A 29 -11.03 -0.63 -0.25
N TYR A 30 -11.34 -0.35 -1.50
CA TYR A 30 -10.55 0.54 -2.35
C TYR A 30 -11.22 1.92 -2.43
N CYS A 31 -10.76 2.86 -1.60
CA CYS A 31 -11.45 4.13 -1.36
C CYS A 31 -10.69 5.33 -1.96
N VAL A 32 -10.81 5.53 -3.27
CA VAL A 32 -10.27 6.70 -3.98
C VAL A 32 -11.42 7.60 -4.46
N LYS A 33 -11.31 8.90 -4.20
CA LYS A 33 -12.29 9.91 -4.63
C LYS A 33 -11.56 11.03 -5.38
N GLY A 34 -11.52 10.94 -6.70
CA GLY A 34 -10.74 11.88 -7.51
C GLY A 34 -9.24 11.71 -7.27
N MET A 35 -8.64 12.70 -6.59
CA MET A 35 -7.23 12.69 -6.18
C MET A 35 -7.04 12.38 -4.69
N ASP A 36 -8.13 12.22 -3.92
CA ASP A 36 -8.09 11.95 -2.50
C ASP A 36 -8.18 10.45 -2.18
N VAL A 37 -7.49 10.03 -1.13
CA VAL A 37 -7.48 8.66 -0.60
C VAL A 37 -8.04 8.62 0.81
N SER A 38 -8.78 7.55 1.16
CA SER A 38 -9.29 7.34 2.52
C SER A 38 -8.85 5.98 3.07
N PHE A 39 -8.02 6.02 4.12
CA PHE A 39 -7.50 4.80 4.76
C PHE A 39 -8.31 4.34 5.98
N SER A 40 -9.19 5.18 6.52
CA SER A 40 -9.99 4.84 7.71
C SER A 40 -10.89 3.64 7.46
N GLY A 41 -11.53 3.56 6.28
CA GLY A 41 -12.39 2.43 5.92
C GLY A 41 -11.63 1.09 5.85
N ILE A 42 -10.38 1.13 5.37
CA ILE A 42 -9.52 -0.06 5.33
C ILE A 42 -9.15 -0.50 6.74
N LEU A 43 -8.77 0.44 7.62
CA LEU A 43 -8.42 0.15 9.00
C LEU A 43 -9.60 -0.46 9.76
N SER A 44 -10.78 0.16 9.69
CA SER A 44 -11.99 -0.34 10.35
C SER A 44 -12.37 -1.74 9.83
N TYR A 45 -12.29 -1.95 8.51
CA TYR A 45 -12.54 -3.27 7.93
C TYR A 45 -11.60 -4.34 8.49
N LEU A 46 -10.30 -4.04 8.58
CA LEU A 46 -9.31 -4.97 9.14
C LEU A 46 -9.48 -5.18 10.64
N GLU A 47 -9.84 -4.15 11.41
CA GLU A 47 -10.13 -4.27 12.84
C GLU A 47 -11.31 -5.22 13.10
N GLU A 48 -12.37 -5.12 12.30
CA GLU A 48 -13.58 -5.95 12.43
C GLU A 48 -13.40 -7.36 11.88
N ASN A 49 -12.70 -7.52 10.75
CA ASN A 49 -12.68 -8.78 9.99
C ASN A 49 -11.40 -9.60 10.15
N SER A 50 -10.29 -9.04 10.66
CA SER A 50 -9.02 -9.77 10.78
C SER A 50 -9.14 -11.08 11.54
N ALA A 51 -9.84 -11.10 12.68
CA ALA A 51 -10.02 -12.32 13.47
C ALA A 51 -10.81 -13.41 12.73
N LYS A 52 -11.72 -13.02 11.82
CA LYS A 52 -12.47 -13.94 10.97
C LYS A 52 -11.59 -14.46 9.84
N LEU A 53 -10.89 -13.57 9.14
CA LEU A 53 -9.99 -13.92 8.04
C LEU A 53 -8.88 -14.89 8.49
N LEU A 54 -8.31 -14.66 9.69
CA LEU A 54 -7.33 -15.57 10.28
C LEU A 54 -7.91 -16.96 10.60
N LYS A 55 -9.19 -17.05 10.98
CA LYS A 55 -9.87 -18.35 11.18
C LYS A 55 -10.19 -19.07 9.87
N GLU A 56 -10.38 -18.31 8.79
CA GLU A 56 -10.60 -18.83 7.44
C GLU A 56 -9.31 -19.34 6.78
N GLY A 57 -8.18 -19.31 7.50
CA GLY A 57 -6.91 -19.88 7.07
C GLY A 57 -5.94 -18.87 6.49
N LEU A 58 -6.27 -17.58 6.50
CA LEU A 58 -5.32 -16.55 6.10
C LEU A 58 -4.28 -16.29 7.17
N THR A 59 -3.10 -15.90 6.70
CA THR A 59 -1.97 -15.56 7.56
C THR A 59 -1.86 -14.05 7.78
N PRO A 60 -1.24 -13.60 8.88
CA PRO A 60 -0.88 -12.19 9.05
C PRO A 60 -0.07 -11.64 7.87
N GLU A 61 0.79 -12.46 7.27
CA GLU A 61 1.58 -12.17 6.09
C GLU A 61 0.71 -11.85 4.87
N ASP A 62 -0.33 -12.66 4.61
CA ASP A 62 -1.30 -12.42 3.53
C ASP A 62 -2.07 -11.10 3.72
N LEU A 63 -2.41 -10.77 4.97
CA LEU A 63 -3.07 -9.51 5.29
C LEU A 63 -2.15 -8.30 5.09
N CYS A 64 -0.88 -8.41 5.49
CA CYS A 64 0.12 -7.37 5.25
C CYS A 64 0.38 -7.17 3.75
N PHE A 65 0.46 -8.26 2.99
CA PHE A 65 0.60 -8.23 1.54
C PHE A 65 -0.58 -7.52 0.88
N SER A 66 -1.80 -7.97 1.18
CA SER A 66 -3.03 -7.39 0.62
C SER A 66 -3.19 -5.91 0.97
N LEU A 67 -2.82 -5.53 2.19
CA LEU A 67 -2.83 -4.14 2.64
C LEU A 67 -1.85 -3.28 1.84
N GLN A 68 -0.60 -3.72 1.68
CA GLN A 68 0.40 -2.97 0.91
C GLN A 68 -0.02 -2.80 -0.54
N GLU A 69 -0.41 -3.88 -1.22
CA GLU A 69 -0.83 -3.80 -2.62
C GLU A 69 -2.03 -2.86 -2.80
N THR A 70 -3.04 -2.96 -1.94
CA THR A 70 -4.24 -2.11 -2.03
C THR A 70 -3.90 -0.64 -1.80
N VAL A 71 -3.18 -0.34 -0.70
CA VAL A 71 -2.86 1.05 -0.33
C VAL A 71 -1.91 1.69 -1.34
N PHE A 72 -0.89 0.98 -1.80
CA PHE A 72 0.06 1.52 -2.76
C PHE A 72 -0.57 1.70 -4.13
N ALA A 73 -1.44 0.78 -4.58
CA ALA A 73 -2.23 0.99 -5.79
C ALA A 73 -3.07 2.26 -5.71
N MET A 74 -3.74 2.51 -4.57
CA MET A 74 -4.50 3.76 -4.36
C MET A 74 -3.62 5.01 -4.46
N LEU A 75 -2.42 4.98 -3.88
CA LEU A 75 -1.47 6.09 -3.92
C LEU A 75 -0.93 6.33 -5.34
N ILE A 76 -0.64 5.28 -6.07
CA ILE A 76 -0.10 5.37 -7.44
C ILE A 76 -1.17 5.86 -8.39
N GLU A 77 -2.40 5.38 -8.26
CA GLU A 77 -3.54 5.86 -9.05
C GLU A 77 -3.76 7.37 -8.86
N THR A 78 -3.73 7.87 -7.63
CA THR A 78 -3.90 9.31 -7.38
C THR A 78 -2.70 10.13 -7.83
N THR A 79 -1.48 9.60 -7.65
CA THR A 79 -0.24 10.24 -8.12
C THR A 79 -0.20 10.30 -9.63
N GLU A 80 -0.62 9.24 -10.33
CA GLU A 80 -0.71 9.20 -11.78
C GLU A 80 -1.71 10.24 -12.31
N ARG A 81 -2.89 10.34 -11.69
CA ARG A 81 -3.86 11.38 -12.03
C ARG A 81 -3.27 12.77 -11.84
N ALA A 82 -2.61 13.02 -10.72
CA ALA A 82 -1.98 14.30 -10.42
C ALA A 82 -0.86 14.63 -11.43
N LEU A 83 -0.02 13.65 -11.78
CA LEU A 83 1.04 13.79 -12.78
C LEU A 83 0.47 14.25 -14.12
N ALA A 84 -0.62 13.62 -14.57
CA ALA A 84 -1.35 13.97 -15.77
C ALA A 84 -1.95 15.39 -15.71
N HIS A 85 -2.61 15.72 -14.58
CA HIS A 85 -3.27 17.02 -14.40
C HIS A 85 -2.29 18.19 -14.32
N CYS A 86 -1.10 17.96 -13.76
CA CYS A 86 -0.05 18.97 -13.66
C CYS A 86 0.84 19.06 -14.91
N ASN A 87 0.64 18.16 -15.89
CA ASN A 87 1.50 18.02 -17.06
C ASN A 87 2.99 17.90 -16.68
N SER A 88 3.28 17.19 -15.59
CA SER A 88 4.63 16.94 -15.10
C SER A 88 5.14 15.59 -15.63
N GLN A 89 6.47 15.45 -15.69
CA GLN A 89 7.17 14.22 -16.09
C GLN A 89 8.07 13.68 -14.97
N GLU A 90 7.92 14.19 -13.75
CA GLU A 90 8.76 13.83 -12.62
C GLU A 90 7.89 13.55 -11.40
N VAL A 91 8.21 12.46 -10.69
CA VAL A 91 7.63 12.08 -9.41
C VAL A 91 8.76 11.93 -8.40
N LEU A 92 8.61 12.54 -7.23
CA LEU A 92 9.56 12.42 -6.11
C LEU A 92 8.84 11.79 -4.92
N ILE A 93 9.35 10.67 -4.41
CA ILE A 93 8.81 10.05 -3.19
C ILE A 93 9.56 10.59 -1.98
N VAL A 94 8.83 11.17 -1.01
CA VAL A 94 9.39 11.66 0.25
C VAL A 94 8.69 11.05 1.46
N GLY A 95 9.32 11.20 2.63
CA GLY A 95 8.78 10.75 3.91
C GLY A 95 9.17 9.31 4.27
N GLY A 96 8.89 8.92 5.51
CA GLY A 96 9.35 7.64 6.08
C GLY A 96 8.78 6.40 5.40
N VAL A 97 7.62 6.49 4.75
CA VAL A 97 7.03 5.38 3.97
C VAL A 97 7.72 5.23 2.61
N GLY A 98 8.39 6.27 2.13
CA GLY A 98 9.10 6.28 0.85
C GLY A 98 10.27 5.31 0.79
N CYS A 99 10.77 4.80 1.91
CA CYS A 99 11.81 3.76 1.94
C CYS A 99 11.27 2.34 1.65
N ASN A 100 9.96 2.17 1.53
CA ASN A 100 9.36 0.88 1.21
C ASN A 100 9.66 0.50 -0.25
N GLU A 101 10.32 -0.65 -0.44
CA GLU A 101 10.80 -1.05 -1.77
C GLU A 101 9.64 -1.36 -2.73
N ARG A 102 8.54 -1.90 -2.20
CA ARG A 102 7.37 -2.24 -3.01
C ARG A 102 6.65 -1.00 -3.53
N LEU A 103 6.51 0.05 -2.72
CA LEU A 103 5.98 1.34 -3.16
C LEU A 103 6.86 1.95 -4.27
N GLN A 104 8.19 1.95 -4.08
CA GLN A 104 9.13 2.46 -5.08
C GLN A 104 9.04 1.68 -6.40
N GLU A 105 8.97 0.34 -6.34
CA GLU A 105 8.82 -0.52 -7.50
C GLU A 105 7.55 -0.19 -8.28
N MET A 106 6.40 -0.19 -7.62
CA MET A 106 5.11 0.04 -8.27
C MET A 106 5.01 1.46 -8.85
N MET A 107 5.52 2.48 -8.14
CA MET A 107 5.58 3.85 -8.65
C MET A 107 6.53 3.96 -9.85
N GLY A 108 7.65 3.22 -9.82
CA GLY A 108 8.62 3.18 -10.90
C GLY A 108 8.04 2.59 -12.18
N ILE A 109 7.24 1.53 -12.07
CA ILE A 109 6.50 0.94 -13.20
C ILE A 109 5.57 2.00 -13.81
N MET A 110 4.73 2.65 -13.01
CA MET A 110 3.81 3.69 -13.49
C MET A 110 4.57 4.85 -14.18
N CYS A 111 5.66 5.34 -13.56
CA CYS A 111 6.46 6.41 -14.16
C CYS A 111 7.05 5.99 -15.51
N ASN A 112 7.62 4.77 -15.59
CA ASN A 112 8.19 4.24 -16.83
C ASN A 112 7.14 4.12 -17.95
N GLU A 113 5.93 3.63 -17.63
CA GLU A 113 4.83 3.51 -18.60
C GLU A 113 4.35 4.87 -19.13
N ARG A 114 4.48 5.94 -18.33
CA ARG A 114 4.14 7.31 -18.74
C ARG A 114 5.30 8.10 -19.36
N GLY A 115 6.49 7.52 -19.44
CA GLY A 115 7.70 8.24 -19.84
C GLY A 115 8.12 9.33 -18.84
N ALA A 116 7.74 9.17 -17.57
CA ALA A 116 8.12 10.02 -16.46
C ALA A 116 9.31 9.43 -15.69
N LYS A 117 9.99 10.28 -14.90
CA LYS A 117 11.13 9.90 -14.07
C LYS A 117 10.76 9.87 -12.60
N LEU A 118 11.11 8.77 -11.93
CA LEU A 118 11.00 8.63 -10.48
C LEU A 118 12.31 9.06 -9.79
N PHE A 119 12.17 9.77 -8.68
CA PHE A 119 13.25 10.19 -7.78
C PHE A 119 12.98 9.75 -6.34
#